data_AF-W4KMC4-F1
#
_entry.id   AF-W4KMC4-F1
#
_cell.length_a   1.000
_cell.length_b   1.000
_cell.length_c   1.000
_cell.angle_alpha   90.00
_cell.angle_beta   90.00
_cell.angle_gamma   90.00
#
_symmetry.space_group_name_H-M   'P 1'
#
loop_
_entity.id
_entity.type
_entity.pdbx_description
1 polymer ?
#
loop_
_entity_poly.entity_id
_entity_poly.type
_entity_poly.pdbx_seq_one_letter_code
_entity_poly.pdbx_strand_id
1 'polypeptide(L)'
;MGVWSWAKSEVKHLRLRIFLSRFIACYFFLALAHFVGQLILVSITLADDTVVVNTVSGILDDHGIRPGLPLIEGGTLRDCDGAAHLDGTSCTVLAQPPDGRNGPDALFVADYWNSVLVLYNQTDDASDVTFDDSLQVTDQCAMSMGWILDVFHDAKREELATLFFQLWLLVMSMMAVLADSTPHLIAALSGHFMNTAWASFNVYTGVKMKHEYQRFIVAGACNGVDVLGGWWDERLRHSAPILVLNMVATLAMVYLTWKLSTIYHRQSFRSVGAPSNIIRIHRVYLGFVMTLQLASFFTIAATALWISKLTEDAVRRAAENYSLYLAGFIVTVLLNIVWVTSGWLCIRRENRALFWPFLLVGLVVITIWTIMFFSPLYRFVFLTWPFFANMTIVSYVFLVATSVLGIACRFNFGQGLAHYLMVLKSLANDDFTPASFANDPEKVEWPVKFVDIPRFSVMTGEGYTVTPIGPGATAQHLVSLPKADHRRESSVVLDICDDKRDSI
;
A
#
# COMPACT_ATOMS: atom_id res chain seq x y z
N MET A 1 -2.14 -28.47 0.95
CA MET A 1 -0.77 -28.84 1.41
C MET A 1 0.35 -28.14 0.63
N GLY A 2 0.22 -27.83 -0.67
CA GLY A 2 1.30 -27.22 -1.46
C GLY A 2 1.70 -25.77 -1.08
N VAL A 3 0.78 -24.95 -0.54
CA VAL A 3 1.11 -23.55 -0.15
C VAL A 3 2.07 -23.51 1.04
N TRP A 4 1.91 -24.43 1.99
CA TRP A 4 2.72 -24.47 3.21
C TRP A 4 4.13 -25.01 2.96
N SER A 5 4.29 -25.99 2.06
CA SER A 5 5.61 -26.46 1.63
C SER A 5 6.35 -25.41 0.80
N TRP A 6 5.63 -24.71 -0.09
CA TRP A 6 6.18 -23.57 -0.84
C TRP A 6 6.62 -22.45 0.10
N ALA A 7 5.79 -22.05 1.07
CA ALA A 7 6.16 -21.04 2.06
C ALA A 7 7.43 -21.45 2.84
N LYS A 8 7.55 -22.71 3.24
CA LYS A 8 8.71 -23.21 4.00
C LYS A 8 10.01 -23.18 3.20
N SER A 9 9.99 -23.47 1.89
CA SER A 9 11.18 -23.35 1.04
C SER A 9 11.60 -21.90 0.84
N GLU A 10 10.64 -21.00 0.63
CA GLU A 10 10.90 -19.56 0.47
C GLU A 10 11.51 -18.94 1.74
N VAL A 11 11.03 -19.35 2.92
CA VAL A 11 11.59 -18.86 4.21
C VAL A 11 13.07 -19.24 4.39
N LYS A 12 13.48 -20.44 3.93
CA LYS A 12 14.89 -20.84 3.99
C LYS A 12 15.76 -19.96 3.08
N HIS A 13 15.30 -19.69 1.85
CA HIS A 13 15.98 -18.78 0.93
C HIS A 13 16.05 -17.35 1.46
N LEU A 14 14.97 -16.86 2.06
CA LEU A 14 14.92 -15.54 2.71
C LEU A 14 16.05 -15.41 3.74
N ARG A 15 16.18 -16.39 4.64
CA ARG A 15 17.18 -16.37 5.70
C ARG A 15 18.59 -16.22 5.11
N LEU A 16 18.92 -17.02 4.11
CA LEU A 16 20.24 -17.03 3.50
C LEU A 16 20.57 -15.70 2.80
N ARG A 17 19.57 -15.08 2.14
CA ARG A 17 19.74 -13.79 1.44
C ARG A 17 19.81 -12.59 2.37
N ILE A 18 19.02 -12.56 3.44
CA ILE A 18 19.06 -11.49 4.45
C ILE A 18 20.47 -11.39 5.05
N PHE A 19 21.13 -12.52 5.32
CA PHE A 19 22.50 -12.50 5.85
C PHE A 19 23.56 -12.16 4.80
N LEU A 20 23.26 -12.29 3.50
CA LEU A 20 24.22 -12.09 2.43
C LEU A 20 24.42 -10.61 2.07
N SER A 21 23.38 -9.78 2.17
CA SER A 21 23.45 -8.36 1.82
C SER A 21 23.00 -7.45 2.95
N ARG A 22 23.93 -6.63 3.44
CA ARG A 22 23.68 -5.63 4.50
C ARG A 22 22.55 -4.66 4.12
N PHE A 23 22.41 -4.31 2.84
CA PHE A 23 21.37 -3.39 2.37
C PHE A 23 19.98 -4.02 2.38
N ILE A 24 19.86 -5.30 2.03
CA ILE A 24 18.59 -6.03 2.05
C ILE A 24 18.11 -6.19 3.50
N ALA A 25 19.01 -6.58 4.41
CA ALA A 25 18.70 -6.63 5.84
C ALA A 25 18.24 -5.27 6.36
N CYS A 26 18.98 -4.20 6.07
CA CYS A 26 18.63 -2.85 6.50
C CYS A 26 17.24 -2.41 5.99
N TYR A 27 16.93 -2.67 4.71
CA TYR A 27 15.62 -2.38 4.13
C TYR A 27 14.49 -3.14 4.84
N PHE A 28 14.65 -4.44 5.07
CA PHE A 28 13.64 -5.25 5.74
C PHE A 28 13.40 -4.80 7.20
N PHE A 29 14.47 -4.61 7.98
CA PHE A 29 14.34 -4.18 9.37
C PHE A 29 13.79 -2.75 9.49
N LEU A 30 14.13 -1.86 8.56
CA LEU A 30 13.56 -0.52 8.51
C LEU A 30 12.06 -0.57 8.22
N ALA A 31 11.63 -1.36 7.23
CA ALA A 31 10.21 -1.53 6.91
C ALA A 31 9.43 -2.14 8.11
N LEU A 32 10.02 -3.12 8.79
CA LEU A 32 9.43 -3.72 9.99
C LEU A 32 9.33 -2.72 11.16
N ALA A 33 10.41 -1.98 11.43
CA ALA A 33 10.44 -0.98 12.49
C ALA A 33 9.44 0.16 12.22
N HIS A 34 9.36 0.61 10.96
CA HIS A 34 8.37 1.59 10.53
C HIS A 34 6.94 1.07 10.72
N PHE A 35 6.64 -0.17 10.30
CA PHE A 35 5.33 -0.80 10.52
C PHE A 35 4.97 -0.86 12.00
N VAL A 36 5.87 -1.31 12.88
CA VAL A 36 5.62 -1.39 14.33
C VAL A 36 5.40 0.00 14.92
N GLY A 37 6.21 0.99 14.54
CA GLY A 37 6.04 2.37 15.01
C GLY A 37 4.70 2.98 14.58
N GLN A 38 4.30 2.77 13.33
CA GLN A 38 2.98 3.21 12.85
C GLN A 38 1.84 2.48 13.56
N LEU A 39 1.96 1.16 13.76
CA LEU A 39 0.94 0.38 14.46
C LEU A 39 0.71 0.91 15.89
N ILE A 40 1.79 1.21 16.62
CA ILE A 40 1.69 1.77 17.98
C ILE A 40 1.01 3.14 17.95
N LEU A 41 1.52 4.07 17.14
CA LEU A 41 1.00 5.44 17.12
C LEU A 41 -0.46 5.52 16.65
N VAL A 42 -0.82 4.77 15.60
CA VAL A 42 -2.21 4.71 15.10
C VAL A 42 -3.14 3.99 16.09
N SER A 43 -2.64 3.02 16.87
CA SER A 43 -3.46 2.40 17.91
C SER A 43 -3.78 3.36 19.05
N ILE A 44 -2.86 4.28 19.38
CA ILE A 44 -3.08 5.32 20.39
C ILE A 44 -4.16 6.30 19.90
N THR A 45 -4.03 6.83 18.69
CA THR A 45 -5.04 7.74 18.12
C THR A 45 -6.43 7.09 18.05
N LEU A 46 -6.47 5.80 17.71
CA LEU A 46 -7.72 5.03 17.62
C LEU A 46 -8.39 4.86 18.99
N ALA A 47 -7.58 4.72 20.06
CA ALA A 47 -8.07 4.65 21.42
C ALA A 47 -8.66 6.00 21.86
N ASP A 48 -7.96 7.10 21.57
CA ASP A 48 -8.43 8.47 21.88
C ASP A 48 -9.75 8.78 21.16
N ASP A 49 -9.85 8.45 19.88
CA ASP A 49 -11.09 8.62 19.10
C ASP A 49 -12.25 7.80 19.68
N THR A 50 -11.96 6.59 20.15
CA THR A 50 -12.99 5.71 20.72
C THR A 50 -13.53 6.27 22.03
N VAL A 51 -12.69 6.90 22.87
CA VAL A 51 -13.14 7.57 24.10
C VAL A 51 -14.11 8.69 23.76
N VAL A 52 -13.75 9.56 22.81
CA VAL A 52 -14.61 10.71 22.46
C VAL A 52 -15.90 10.28 21.79
N VAL A 53 -15.86 9.29 20.89
CA VAL A 53 -17.08 8.71 20.29
C VAL A 53 -18.04 8.23 21.38
N ASN A 54 -17.54 7.53 22.41
CA ASN A 54 -18.38 7.06 23.50
C ASN A 54 -18.94 8.20 24.34
N THR A 55 -18.13 9.23 24.63
CA THR A 55 -18.58 10.42 25.38
C THR A 55 -19.67 11.18 24.62
N VAL A 56 -19.44 11.45 23.32
CA VAL A 56 -20.40 12.20 22.49
C VAL A 56 -21.68 11.40 22.26
N SER A 57 -21.57 10.08 22.02
CA SER A 57 -22.74 9.21 21.92
C SER A 57 -23.57 9.22 23.21
N GLY A 58 -22.92 9.18 24.38
CA GLY A 58 -23.60 9.27 25.67
C GLY A 58 -24.40 10.57 25.83
N ILE A 59 -23.82 11.71 25.44
CA ILE A 59 -24.52 13.01 25.46
C ILE A 59 -25.75 12.98 24.53
N LEU A 60 -25.64 12.42 23.33
CA LEU A 60 -26.78 12.33 22.41
C LEU A 60 -27.89 11.42 22.95
N ASP A 61 -27.50 10.29 23.55
CA ASP A 61 -28.42 9.31 24.13
C ASP A 61 -29.16 9.90 25.35
N ASP A 62 -28.47 10.64 26.22
CA ASP A 62 -29.06 11.30 27.40
C ASP A 62 -30.10 12.36 27.02
N HIS A 63 -29.91 13.03 25.88
CA HIS A 63 -30.87 13.99 25.32
C HIS A 63 -31.93 13.34 24.40
N GLY A 64 -31.86 12.02 24.15
CA GLY A 64 -32.78 11.32 23.25
C GLY A 64 -32.70 11.79 21.79
N ILE A 65 -31.57 12.36 21.38
CA ILE A 65 -31.36 12.92 20.04
C ILE A 65 -30.94 11.81 19.09
N ARG A 66 -31.65 11.68 17.96
CA ARG A 66 -31.25 10.76 16.89
C ARG A 66 -30.35 11.52 15.90
N PRO A 67 -29.15 11.02 15.57
CA PRO A 67 -28.27 11.71 14.63
C PRO A 67 -28.90 11.78 13.24
N GLY A 68 -28.93 12.97 12.63
CA GLY A 68 -29.30 13.19 11.23
C GLY A 68 -28.08 13.15 10.30
N LEU A 69 -28.14 13.87 9.18
CA LEU A 69 -27.04 14.08 8.24
C LEU A 69 -26.52 15.51 8.38
N PRO A 70 -25.55 15.76 9.29
CA PRO A 70 -25.02 17.08 9.51
C PRO A 70 -24.17 17.55 8.33
N LEU A 71 -24.38 18.81 7.91
CA LEU A 71 -23.64 19.44 6.82
C LEU A 71 -23.38 20.91 7.13
N ILE A 72 -22.15 21.36 6.84
CA ILE A 72 -21.81 22.79 6.84
C ILE A 72 -22.04 23.33 5.43
N GLU A 73 -23.11 24.11 5.26
CA GLU A 73 -23.46 24.74 3.99
C GLU A 73 -23.73 26.23 4.19
N GLY A 74 -23.16 27.06 3.31
CA GLY A 74 -23.36 28.52 3.36
C GLY A 74 -22.88 29.18 4.66
N GLY A 75 -21.90 28.59 5.35
CA GLY A 75 -21.42 29.08 6.64
C GLY A 75 -22.40 28.85 7.79
N THR A 76 -23.35 27.92 7.64
CA THR A 76 -24.25 27.47 8.70
C THR A 76 -24.11 25.96 8.89
N LEU A 77 -24.08 25.49 10.13
CA LEU A 77 -24.18 24.06 10.44
C LEU A 77 -25.66 23.69 10.43
N ARG A 78 -26.02 22.74 9.57
CA ARG A 78 -27.39 22.26 9.40
C ARG A 78 -27.45 20.76 9.65
N ASP A 79 -28.58 20.29 10.14
CA ASP A 79 -28.88 18.86 10.22
C ASP A 79 -30.04 18.54 9.29
N CYS A 80 -29.86 17.55 8.43
CA CYS A 80 -30.79 17.20 7.38
C CYS A 80 -31.32 15.77 7.58
N ASP A 81 -32.61 15.56 7.27
CA ASP A 81 -33.23 14.23 7.32
C ASP A 81 -32.83 13.32 6.15
N GLY A 82 -32.15 13.87 5.14
CA GLY A 82 -31.69 13.16 3.93
C GLY A 82 -30.51 13.86 3.25
N ALA A 83 -30.00 13.27 2.17
CA ALA A 83 -28.87 13.86 1.46
C ALA A 83 -29.26 15.22 0.84
N ALA A 84 -28.37 16.20 1.00
CA ALA A 84 -28.61 17.55 0.50
C ALA A 84 -29.00 17.54 -1.00
N HIS A 85 -29.93 18.42 -1.37
CA HIS A 85 -30.46 18.60 -2.73
C HIS A 85 -31.41 17.51 -3.26
N LEU A 86 -31.86 16.57 -2.42
CA LEU A 86 -33.01 15.72 -2.76
C LEU A 86 -34.32 16.46 -2.46
N ASP A 87 -35.27 16.40 -3.39
CA ASP A 87 -36.61 16.98 -3.22
C ASP A 87 -37.27 16.39 -1.97
N GLY A 88 -37.77 17.26 -1.09
CA GLY A 88 -38.42 16.86 0.17
C GLY A 88 -37.47 16.68 1.37
N THR A 89 -36.17 16.97 1.23
CA THR A 89 -35.26 17.02 2.38
C THR A 89 -35.47 18.30 3.19
N SER A 90 -35.78 18.12 4.48
CA SER A 90 -35.85 19.20 5.45
C SER A 90 -34.51 19.31 6.18
N CYS A 91 -33.94 20.51 6.23
CA CYS A 91 -32.72 20.79 6.96
C CYS A 91 -32.99 21.86 8.01
N THR A 92 -32.63 21.59 9.26
CA THR A 92 -32.73 22.54 10.37
C THR A 92 -31.38 23.20 10.60
N VAL A 93 -31.36 24.50 10.90
CA VAL A 93 -30.12 25.21 11.22
C VAL A 93 -29.79 24.95 12.68
N LEU A 94 -28.65 24.28 12.93
CA LEU A 94 -28.16 24.00 14.27
C LEU A 94 -27.31 25.14 14.82
N ALA A 95 -26.45 25.73 13.99
CA ALA A 95 -25.57 26.81 14.42
C ALA A 95 -25.22 27.78 13.29
N GLN A 96 -25.05 29.05 13.67
CA GLN A 96 -24.51 30.10 12.81
C GLN A 96 -23.40 30.82 13.58
N PRO A 97 -22.24 31.10 12.96
CA PRO A 97 -21.14 31.76 13.65
C PRO A 97 -21.53 33.20 14.03
N PRO A 98 -21.11 33.67 15.23
CA PRO A 98 -21.57 34.95 15.79
C PRO A 98 -21.22 36.17 14.93
N ASP A 99 -20.12 36.12 14.17
CA ASP A 99 -19.60 37.29 13.45
C ASP A 99 -20.29 37.59 12.12
N GLY A 100 -21.19 36.73 11.63
CA GLY A 100 -21.85 36.91 10.32
C GLY A 100 -20.89 37.02 9.11
N ARG A 101 -19.57 36.93 9.32
CA ARG A 101 -18.55 36.99 8.28
C ARG A 101 -18.53 35.67 7.53
N ASN A 102 -19.09 35.71 6.34
CA ASN A 102 -19.13 34.59 5.41
C ASN A 102 -17.72 34.32 4.86
N GLY A 103 -16.98 33.43 5.52
CA GLY A 103 -15.83 32.75 4.90
C GLY A 103 -14.54 32.75 5.73
N PRO A 104 -13.72 31.70 5.60
CA PRO A 104 -12.33 31.71 6.03
C PRO A 104 -11.50 32.51 5.02
N ASP A 105 -10.91 33.62 5.44
CA ASP A 105 -9.95 34.37 4.62
C ASP A 105 -8.71 33.51 4.35
N ALA A 106 -8.26 33.46 3.09
CA ALA A 106 -7.07 32.72 2.64
C ALA A 106 -5.76 33.15 3.34
N LEU A 107 -5.80 34.22 4.15
CA LEU A 107 -4.69 34.73 4.96
C LEU A 107 -4.32 33.80 6.14
N PHE A 108 -5.17 32.82 6.48
CA PHE A 108 -5.05 31.97 7.68
C PHE A 108 -3.86 30.99 7.67
N VAL A 109 -3.38 30.55 6.50
CA VAL A 109 -2.32 29.53 6.42
C VAL A 109 -0.94 30.06 6.88
N ALA A 110 -0.68 31.37 6.73
CA ALA A 110 0.61 31.96 7.07
C ALA A 110 0.76 32.21 8.59
N ASP A 111 -0.30 32.64 9.26
CA ASP A 111 -0.29 32.89 10.71
C ASP A 111 -0.24 31.57 11.51
N TYR A 112 -0.79 30.51 10.91
CA TYR A 112 -0.86 29.17 11.48
C TYR A 112 0.50 28.49 11.72
N TRP A 113 1.45 28.58 10.79
CA TRP A 113 2.78 27.97 10.97
C TRP A 113 3.56 28.60 12.13
N ASN A 114 3.33 29.87 12.41
CA ASN A 114 3.94 30.55 13.55
C ASN A 114 3.36 30.01 14.87
N SER A 115 2.05 29.75 14.93
CA SER A 115 1.39 29.19 16.11
C SER A 115 1.80 27.74 16.42
N VAL A 116 2.00 26.90 15.39
CA VAL A 116 2.47 25.51 15.58
C VAL A 116 3.89 25.47 16.15
N LEU A 117 4.78 26.36 15.71
CA LEU A 117 6.12 26.49 16.27
C LEU A 117 6.12 27.00 17.72
N VAL A 118 5.13 27.82 18.10
CA VAL A 118 4.98 28.33 19.47
C VAL A 118 4.39 27.29 20.42
N LEU A 119 3.44 26.47 19.98
CA LEU A 119 2.80 25.43 20.80
C LEU A 119 3.76 24.32 21.27
N TYR A 120 4.86 24.08 20.54
CA TYR A 120 5.87 23.11 20.98
C TYR A 120 6.66 23.56 22.21
N ASN A 121 6.66 24.85 22.55
CA ASN A 121 7.40 25.40 23.68
C ASN A 121 6.58 25.53 24.98
N GLN A 122 5.29 25.22 24.97
CA GLN A 122 4.43 25.36 26.16
C GLN A 122 4.05 23.99 26.73
N THR A 123 5.05 23.31 27.27
CA THR A 123 4.88 22.16 28.17
C THR A 123 4.86 22.68 29.61
N ASP A 124 3.99 22.09 30.45
CA ASP A 124 3.92 22.25 31.92
C ASP A 124 2.76 23.13 32.42
N ASP A 125 1.53 22.66 32.23
CA ASP A 125 0.53 22.58 33.31
C ASP A 125 -0.68 21.76 32.81
N ALA A 126 -0.54 20.44 32.85
CA ALA A 126 -1.64 19.51 32.63
C ALA A 126 -2.59 19.60 33.83
N SER A 127 -3.50 20.56 33.78
CA SER A 127 -4.62 20.64 34.71
C SER A 127 -5.54 19.47 34.40
N ASP A 128 -5.76 18.61 35.39
CA ASP A 128 -6.73 17.52 35.37
C ASP A 128 -8.11 18.12 35.08
N VAL A 129 -8.59 17.98 33.84
CA VAL A 129 -9.89 18.51 33.41
C VAL A 129 -10.98 17.60 33.99
N THR A 130 -11.32 17.83 35.26
CA THR A 130 -12.53 17.24 35.84
C THR A 130 -13.74 17.87 35.17
N PHE A 131 -14.48 17.07 34.41
CA PHE A 131 -15.79 17.46 33.88
C PHE A 131 -16.68 17.86 35.07
N ASP A 132 -17.04 19.14 35.15
CA ASP A 132 -17.98 19.63 36.15
C ASP A 132 -19.39 19.18 35.75
N ASP A 133 -19.91 18.15 36.42
CA ASP A 133 -21.24 17.55 36.21
C ASP A 133 -22.40 18.57 36.29
N SER A 134 -22.14 19.81 36.71
CA SER A 134 -23.16 20.87 36.81
C SER A 134 -23.37 21.66 35.51
N LEU A 135 -22.56 21.44 34.47
CA LEU A 135 -22.68 22.19 33.23
C LEU A 135 -23.79 21.60 32.34
N GLN A 136 -25.00 22.17 32.44
CA GLN A 136 -26.15 21.75 31.64
C GLN A 136 -25.91 22.03 30.15
N VAL A 137 -25.58 20.98 29.39
CA VAL A 137 -25.50 21.01 27.92
C VAL A 137 -26.91 21.26 27.38
N THR A 138 -27.08 22.25 26.50
CA THR A 138 -28.37 22.55 25.89
C THR A 138 -28.70 21.55 24.79
N ASP A 139 -29.98 21.30 24.50
CA ASP A 139 -30.40 20.40 23.40
C ASP A 139 -29.80 20.81 22.05
N GLN A 140 -29.64 22.12 21.81
CA GLN A 140 -29.01 22.64 20.59
C GLN A 140 -27.51 22.32 20.53
N CYS A 141 -26.80 22.45 21.65
CA CYS A 141 -25.39 22.05 21.75
C CYS A 141 -25.26 20.53 21.52
N ALA A 142 -26.08 19.72 22.19
CA ALA A 142 -26.10 18.27 22.02
C ALA A 142 -26.39 17.87 20.56
N MET A 143 -27.39 18.48 19.89
CA MET A 143 -27.68 18.22 18.47
C MET A 143 -26.48 18.54 17.56
N SER A 144 -25.77 19.63 17.83
CA SER A 144 -24.58 20.01 17.04
C SER A 144 -23.42 19.01 17.16
N MET A 145 -23.35 18.27 18.27
CA MET A 145 -22.34 17.22 18.47
C MET A 145 -22.54 16.02 17.54
N GLY A 146 -23.72 15.85 16.93
CA GLY A 146 -23.96 14.84 15.90
C GLY A 146 -23.01 14.98 14.69
N TRP A 147 -22.65 16.22 14.33
CA TRP A 147 -21.63 16.47 13.29
C TRP A 147 -20.26 15.94 13.67
N ILE A 148 -19.83 16.22 14.90
CA ILE A 148 -18.55 15.76 15.42
C ILE A 148 -18.49 14.25 15.54
N LEU A 149 -19.59 13.62 15.96
CA LEU A 149 -19.67 12.18 16.04
C LEU A 149 -19.45 11.51 14.66
N ASP A 150 -20.08 12.05 13.61
CA ASP A 150 -19.87 11.56 12.23
C ASP A 150 -18.40 11.72 11.80
N VAL A 151 -17.80 12.87 12.10
CA VAL A 151 -16.38 13.14 11.80
C VAL A 151 -15.46 12.15 12.53
N PHE A 152 -15.73 11.80 13.78
CA PHE A 152 -14.91 10.81 14.52
C PHE A 152 -15.13 9.38 14.06
N HIS A 153 -16.35 9.01 13.66
CA HIS A 153 -16.57 7.73 13.00
C HIS A 153 -15.78 7.61 11.70
N ASP A 154 -15.72 8.69 10.92
CA ASP A 154 -14.93 8.74 9.70
C ASP A 154 -13.42 8.73 9.96
N ALA A 155 -12.94 9.45 10.97
CA ALA A 155 -11.53 9.41 11.41
C ALA A 155 -11.13 7.99 11.86
N LYS A 156 -11.97 7.31 12.64
CA LYS A 156 -11.77 5.92 13.05
C LYS A 156 -11.64 4.96 11.86
N ARG A 157 -12.52 5.10 10.86
CA ARG A 157 -12.47 4.28 9.61
C ARG A 157 -11.20 4.55 8.83
N GLU A 158 -10.77 5.81 8.79
CA GLU A 158 -9.54 6.24 8.13
C GLU A 158 -8.28 5.68 8.78
N GLU A 159 -8.22 5.67 10.10
CA GLU A 159 -7.11 5.08 10.86
C GLU A 159 -7.03 3.56 10.66
N LEU A 160 -8.17 2.88 10.67
CA LEU A 160 -8.23 1.44 10.34
C LEU A 160 -7.74 1.15 8.91
N ALA A 161 -8.20 1.92 7.92
CA ALA A 161 -7.73 1.78 6.54
C ALA A 161 -6.22 2.04 6.42
N THR A 162 -5.69 3.02 7.16
CA THR A 162 -4.26 3.32 7.22
C THR A 162 -3.46 2.18 7.84
N LEU A 163 -3.98 1.54 8.90
CA LEU A 163 -3.37 0.35 9.51
C LEU A 163 -3.29 -0.81 8.51
N PHE A 164 -4.38 -1.11 7.79
CA PHE A 164 -4.37 -2.13 6.74
C PHE A 164 -3.42 -1.76 5.60
N PHE A 165 -3.29 -0.47 5.26
CA PHE A 165 -2.31 -0.01 4.29
C PHE A 165 -0.87 -0.26 4.77
N GLN A 166 -0.54 -0.01 6.04
CA GLN A 166 0.79 -0.33 6.58
C GLN A 166 1.08 -1.82 6.52
N LEU A 167 0.11 -2.66 6.88
CA LEU A 167 0.26 -4.11 6.78
C LEU A 167 0.51 -4.54 5.34
N TRP A 168 -0.22 -3.97 4.39
CA TRP A 168 -0.01 -4.21 2.97
C TRP A 168 1.38 -3.75 2.50
N LEU A 169 1.86 -2.58 2.92
CA LEU A 169 3.21 -2.09 2.61
C LEU A 169 4.32 -3.00 3.16
N LEU A 170 4.13 -3.54 4.37
CA LEU A 170 5.04 -4.53 4.94
C LEU A 170 5.08 -5.80 4.09
N VAL A 171 3.91 -6.32 3.68
CA VAL A 171 3.83 -7.48 2.79
C VAL A 171 4.52 -7.20 1.45
N MET A 172 4.28 -6.04 0.84
CA MET A 172 4.93 -5.65 -0.41
C MET A 172 6.45 -5.52 -0.26
N SER A 173 6.92 -4.95 0.85
CA SER A 173 8.35 -4.85 1.17
C SER A 173 8.99 -6.22 1.39
N MET A 174 8.29 -7.14 2.07
CA MET A 174 8.74 -8.51 2.24
C MET A 174 8.81 -9.26 0.90
N MET A 175 7.79 -9.11 0.05
CA MET A 175 7.75 -9.72 -1.28
C MET A 175 8.83 -9.14 -2.20
N ALA A 176 9.14 -7.84 -2.09
CA ALA A 176 10.24 -7.21 -2.82
C ALA A 176 11.58 -7.88 -2.52
N VAL A 177 11.86 -8.14 -1.23
CA VAL A 177 13.07 -8.81 -0.75
C VAL A 177 13.09 -10.29 -1.12
N LEU A 178 11.98 -11.01 -0.94
CA LEU A 178 11.87 -12.45 -1.24
C LEU A 178 12.10 -12.73 -2.73
N ALA A 179 11.44 -11.96 -3.58
CA ALA A 179 11.43 -12.20 -5.01
C ALA A 179 12.56 -11.48 -5.77
N ASP A 180 13.48 -10.79 -5.06
CA ASP A 180 14.47 -9.86 -5.64
C ASP A 180 13.86 -8.99 -6.74
N SER A 181 12.69 -8.43 -6.45
CA SER A 181 11.79 -7.92 -7.48
C SER A 181 11.72 -6.40 -7.45
N THR A 182 12.27 -5.79 -8.50
CA THR A 182 12.18 -4.35 -8.75
C THR A 182 10.75 -3.78 -8.74
N PRO A 183 9.69 -4.42 -9.29
CA PRO A 183 8.36 -3.82 -9.29
C PRO A 183 7.76 -3.69 -7.89
N HIS A 184 7.93 -4.69 -7.02
CA HIS A 184 7.42 -4.63 -5.65
C HIS A 184 8.20 -3.60 -4.83
N LEU A 185 9.50 -3.43 -5.10
CA LEU A 185 10.31 -2.39 -4.49
C LEU A 185 9.81 -0.97 -4.86
N ILE A 186 9.53 -0.71 -6.15
CA ILE A 186 8.96 0.57 -6.61
C ILE A 186 7.55 0.77 -6.07
N ALA A 187 6.72 -0.29 -6.01
CA ALA A 187 5.38 -0.23 -5.44
C ALA A 187 5.42 0.15 -3.95
N ALA A 188 6.29 -0.50 -3.17
CA ALA A 188 6.48 -0.20 -1.75
C ALA A 188 6.94 1.25 -1.56
N LEU A 189 7.93 1.70 -2.35
CA LEU A 189 8.39 3.10 -2.32
C LEU A 189 7.26 4.09 -2.61
N SER A 190 6.48 3.84 -3.67
CA SER A 190 5.33 4.68 -4.04
C SER A 190 4.28 4.72 -2.91
N GLY A 191 4.10 3.58 -2.24
CA GLY A 191 3.24 3.46 -1.07
C GLY A 191 3.72 4.28 0.12
N HIS A 192 5.03 4.33 0.38
CA HIS A 192 5.60 5.22 1.41
C HIS A 192 5.39 6.71 1.10
N PHE A 193 5.56 7.13 -0.16
CA PHE A 193 5.22 8.51 -0.56
C PHE A 193 3.74 8.83 -0.33
N MET A 194 2.86 7.92 -0.74
CA MET A 194 1.43 8.08 -0.51
C MET A 194 1.12 8.16 0.99
N ASN A 195 1.77 7.34 1.81
CA ASN A 195 1.59 7.35 3.25
C ASN A 195 2.03 8.67 3.90
N THR A 196 3.17 9.22 3.48
CA THR A 196 3.63 10.53 3.96
C THR A 196 2.69 11.65 3.53
N ALA A 197 2.20 11.62 2.28
CA ALA A 197 1.23 12.58 1.80
C ALA A 197 -0.09 12.50 2.60
N TRP A 198 -0.52 11.27 2.91
CA TRP A 198 -1.70 11.00 3.73
C TRP A 198 -1.55 11.55 5.15
N ALA A 199 -0.47 11.19 5.85
CA ALA A 199 -0.20 11.71 7.20
C ALA A 199 -0.11 13.25 7.23
N SER A 200 0.40 13.86 6.17
CA SER A 200 0.45 15.33 6.04
C SER A 200 -0.96 15.92 5.92
N PHE A 201 -1.79 15.29 5.08
CA PHE A 201 -3.18 15.70 4.89
C PHE A 201 -3.99 15.57 6.19
N ASN A 202 -3.78 14.50 6.97
CA ASN A 202 -4.47 14.27 8.24
C ASN A 202 -4.18 15.34 9.29
N VAL A 203 -2.93 15.77 9.41
CA VAL A 203 -2.57 16.88 10.30
C VAL A 203 -3.27 18.16 9.84
N TYR A 204 -3.27 18.43 8.54
CA TYR A 204 -3.94 19.60 7.98
C TYR A 204 -5.46 19.59 8.20
N THR A 205 -6.13 18.46 7.96
CA THR A 205 -7.58 18.34 8.17
C THR A 205 -7.94 18.39 9.65
N GLY A 206 -7.17 17.76 10.54
CA GLY A 206 -7.42 17.81 11.98
C GLY A 206 -7.43 19.24 12.54
N VAL A 207 -6.51 20.08 12.06
CA VAL A 207 -6.43 21.50 12.44
C VAL A 207 -7.62 22.28 11.90
N LYS A 208 -7.95 22.06 10.63
CA LYS A 208 -9.12 22.70 10.02
C LYS A 208 -10.39 22.33 10.79
N MET A 209 -10.55 21.06 11.16
CA MET A 209 -11.69 20.57 11.94
C MET A 209 -11.74 21.18 13.34
N LYS A 210 -10.61 21.31 14.04
CA LYS A 210 -10.54 22.04 15.32
C LYS A 210 -11.10 23.47 15.19
N HIS A 211 -10.73 24.17 14.14
CA HIS A 211 -11.19 25.54 13.91
C HIS A 211 -12.70 25.60 13.59
N GLU A 212 -13.20 24.68 12.76
CA GLU A 212 -14.64 24.58 12.47
C GLU A 212 -15.43 24.20 13.73
N TYR A 213 -14.93 23.28 14.54
CA TYR A 213 -15.51 22.93 15.84
C TYR A 213 -15.60 24.15 16.78
N GLN A 214 -14.50 24.89 16.96
CA GLN A 214 -14.50 26.08 17.81
C GLN A 214 -15.47 27.15 17.31
N ARG A 215 -15.56 27.32 15.98
CA ARG A 215 -16.40 28.34 15.36
C ARG A 215 -17.89 28.00 15.39
N PHE A 216 -18.27 26.76 15.07
CA PHE A 216 -19.68 26.38 14.93
C PHE A 216 -20.28 25.80 16.21
N ILE A 217 -19.50 25.04 16.97
CA ILE A 217 -19.99 24.35 18.16
C ILE A 217 -19.71 25.19 19.40
N VAL A 218 -18.45 25.46 19.71
CA VAL A 218 -18.09 26.19 20.94
C VAL A 218 -18.68 27.61 20.91
N ALA A 219 -18.30 28.44 19.94
CA ALA A 219 -18.78 29.82 19.86
C ALA A 219 -20.24 29.97 19.39
N GLY A 220 -20.79 28.94 18.74
CA GLY A 220 -22.14 28.92 18.18
C GLY A 220 -23.13 28.17 19.10
N ALA A 221 -23.33 26.88 18.83
CA ALA A 221 -24.37 26.07 19.47
C ALA A 221 -24.25 25.96 21.01
N CYS A 222 -23.03 25.98 21.54
CA CYS A 222 -22.73 25.73 22.95
C CYS A 222 -22.41 26.99 23.77
N ASN A 223 -22.62 28.20 23.21
CA ASN A 223 -22.48 29.48 23.93
C ASN A 223 -21.13 29.66 24.67
N GLY A 224 -20.04 29.22 24.08
CA GLY A 224 -18.68 29.33 24.61
C GLY A 224 -18.21 28.12 25.42
N VAL A 225 -19.06 27.10 25.61
CA VAL A 225 -18.69 25.86 26.29
C VAL A 225 -17.94 24.94 25.35
N ASP A 226 -16.74 24.52 25.76
CA ASP A 226 -15.96 23.52 25.03
C ASP A 226 -16.16 22.12 25.63
N VAL A 227 -17.00 21.32 24.97
CA VAL A 227 -17.36 19.95 25.41
C VAL A 227 -16.19 18.98 25.26
N LEU A 228 -15.33 19.17 24.26
CA LEU A 228 -14.17 18.32 23.98
C LEU A 228 -12.90 18.77 24.71
N GLY A 229 -12.87 20.00 25.21
CA GLY A 229 -11.74 20.58 25.93
C GLY A 229 -10.42 20.46 25.15
N GLY A 230 -9.37 20.02 25.85
CA GLY A 230 -8.02 19.87 25.29
C GLY A 230 -7.83 18.70 24.30
N TRP A 231 -8.87 17.95 23.97
CA TRP A 231 -8.74 16.74 23.16
C TRP A 231 -8.10 16.98 21.78
N TRP A 232 -8.45 18.07 21.10
CA TRP A 232 -7.89 18.41 19.79
C TRP A 232 -6.37 18.60 19.83
N ASP A 233 -5.87 19.17 20.93
CA ASP A 233 -4.43 19.38 21.12
C ASP A 233 -3.71 18.05 21.37
N GLU A 234 -4.32 17.16 22.15
CA GLU A 234 -3.77 15.82 22.38
C GLU A 234 -3.76 14.98 21.10
N ARG A 235 -4.85 15.00 20.30
CA ARG A 235 -4.87 14.33 18.99
C ARG A 235 -3.80 14.87 18.05
N LEU A 236 -3.58 16.19 18.04
CA LEU A 236 -2.53 16.81 17.22
C LEU A 236 -1.13 16.40 17.70
N ARG A 237 -0.94 16.30 19.03
CA ARG A 237 0.29 15.82 19.67
C ARG A 237 0.62 14.38 19.30
N HIS A 238 -0.38 13.52 19.09
CA HIS A 238 -0.21 12.15 18.59
C HIS A 238 -0.03 12.07 17.06
N SER A 239 -0.69 12.96 16.30
CA SER A 239 -0.62 12.98 14.84
C SER A 239 0.72 13.49 14.29
N ALA A 240 1.35 14.47 14.95
CA ALA A 240 2.62 15.03 14.50
C ALA A 240 3.79 14.00 14.49
N PRO A 241 3.99 13.16 15.51
CA PRO A 241 4.96 12.06 15.47
C PRO A 241 4.73 11.07 14.31
N ILE A 242 3.48 10.77 13.96
CA ILE A 242 3.15 9.89 12.82
C ILE A 242 3.70 10.48 11.52
N LEU A 243 3.49 11.79 11.31
CA LEU A 243 4.01 12.51 10.15
C LEU A 243 5.54 12.49 10.09
N VAL A 244 6.20 12.82 11.21
CA VAL A 244 7.67 12.82 11.30
C VAL A 244 8.24 11.43 11.02
N LEU A 245 7.67 10.38 11.63
CA LEU A 245 8.07 8.99 11.41
C LEU A 245 7.93 8.60 9.93
N ASN A 246 6.83 9.01 9.29
CA ASN A 246 6.60 8.75 7.86
C ASN A 246 7.57 9.50 6.95
N MET A 247 7.91 10.76 7.26
CA MET A 247 8.89 11.52 6.48
C MET A 247 10.28 10.87 6.55
N VAL A 248 10.74 10.54 7.77
CA VAL A 248 12.06 9.91 7.98
C VAL A 248 12.12 8.54 7.30
N ALA A 249 11.08 7.71 7.47
CA ALA A 249 11.01 6.40 6.83
C ALA A 249 11.02 6.52 5.30
N THR A 250 10.24 7.43 4.72
CA THR A 250 10.22 7.64 3.26
C THR A 250 11.59 8.05 2.73
N LEU A 251 12.30 8.99 3.37
CA LEU A 251 13.65 9.38 2.95
C LEU A 251 14.63 8.21 3.00
N ALA A 252 14.60 7.43 4.07
CA ALA A 252 15.44 6.25 4.22
C ALA A 252 15.09 5.15 3.18
N MET A 253 13.80 4.93 2.92
CA MET A 253 13.31 3.98 1.91
C MET A 253 13.66 4.42 0.49
N VAL A 254 13.64 5.72 0.16
CA VAL A 254 14.14 6.26 -1.11
C VAL A 254 15.60 5.89 -1.31
N TYR A 255 16.44 6.16 -0.30
CA TYR A 255 17.87 5.86 -0.36
C TYR A 255 18.15 4.36 -0.55
N LEU A 256 17.52 3.51 0.27
CA LEU A 256 17.72 2.06 0.20
C LEU A 256 17.16 1.48 -1.12
N THR A 257 15.99 1.95 -1.57
CA THR A 257 15.40 1.54 -2.85
C THR A 257 16.33 1.90 -3.99
N TRP A 258 16.86 3.13 -4.03
CA TRP A 258 17.80 3.55 -5.07
C TRP A 258 19.06 2.66 -5.12
N LYS A 259 19.63 2.34 -3.95
CA LYS A 259 20.80 1.44 -3.85
C LYS A 259 20.47 0.02 -4.30
N LEU A 260 19.37 -0.56 -3.82
CA LEU A 260 18.93 -1.91 -4.19
C LEU A 260 18.59 -1.99 -5.68
N SER A 261 17.83 -1.04 -6.22
CA SER A 261 17.53 -0.95 -7.66
C SER A 261 18.81 -0.89 -8.50
N THR A 262 19.84 -0.17 -8.06
CA THR A 262 21.12 -0.11 -8.77
C THR A 262 21.83 -1.47 -8.77
N ILE A 263 21.82 -2.18 -7.64
CA ILE A 263 22.42 -3.52 -7.51
C ILE A 263 21.66 -4.52 -8.39
N TYR A 264 20.33 -4.55 -8.29
CA TYR A 264 19.48 -5.44 -9.08
C TYR A 264 19.60 -5.17 -10.57
N HIS A 265 19.60 -3.91 -10.99
CA HIS A 265 19.82 -3.56 -12.39
C HIS A 265 21.18 -4.09 -12.88
N ARG A 266 22.27 -3.90 -12.11
CA ARG A 266 23.59 -4.40 -12.49
C ARG A 266 23.62 -5.94 -12.60
N GLN A 267 22.94 -6.65 -11.70
CA GLN A 267 22.87 -8.11 -11.70
C GLN A 267 22.03 -8.65 -12.87
N SER A 268 20.84 -8.08 -13.11
CA SER A 268 19.95 -8.53 -14.18
C SER A 268 20.53 -8.32 -15.57
N PHE A 269 21.22 -7.20 -15.82
CA PHE A 269 21.75 -6.93 -17.17
C PHE A 269 23.08 -7.63 -17.47
N ARG A 270 23.93 -7.84 -16.47
CA ARG A 270 25.21 -8.53 -16.70
C ARG A 270 25.04 -10.03 -16.96
N SER A 271 23.98 -10.64 -16.45
CA SER A 271 23.85 -12.11 -16.51
C SER A 271 23.27 -12.65 -17.82
N VAL A 272 22.60 -11.83 -18.65
CA VAL A 272 21.76 -12.39 -19.74
C VAL A 272 22.03 -11.79 -21.13
N GLY A 273 22.80 -10.71 -21.28
CA GLY A 273 23.08 -10.13 -22.60
C GLY A 273 21.84 -9.86 -23.45
N ALA A 274 20.69 -9.57 -22.79
CA ALA A 274 19.39 -9.62 -23.43
C ALA A 274 19.21 -8.51 -24.49
N PRO A 275 18.55 -8.79 -25.63
CA PRO A 275 18.27 -7.78 -26.65
C PRO A 275 17.37 -6.66 -26.11
N SER A 276 17.60 -5.43 -26.58
CA SER A 276 16.94 -4.20 -26.08
C SER A 276 15.40 -4.25 -26.16
N ASN A 277 14.83 -4.99 -27.11
CA ASN A 277 13.38 -5.14 -27.22
C ASN A 277 12.77 -5.86 -26.00
N ILE A 278 13.38 -6.94 -25.53
CA ILE A 278 12.89 -7.71 -24.37
C ILE A 278 12.93 -6.85 -23.10
N ILE A 279 13.95 -6.00 -22.96
CA ILE A 279 14.09 -5.07 -21.84
C ILE A 279 12.89 -4.11 -21.78
N ARG A 280 12.46 -3.58 -22.93
CA ARG A 280 11.31 -2.68 -23.02
C ARG A 280 10.01 -3.39 -22.61
N ILE A 281 9.77 -4.59 -23.13
CA ILE A 281 8.58 -5.39 -22.81
C ILE A 281 8.55 -5.72 -21.31
N HIS A 282 9.70 -6.10 -20.76
CA HIS A 282 9.82 -6.38 -19.34
C HIS A 282 9.46 -5.16 -18.49
N ARG A 283 9.93 -3.95 -18.84
CA ARG A 283 9.55 -2.71 -18.12
C ARG A 283 8.04 -2.45 -18.14
N VAL A 284 7.38 -2.69 -19.28
CA VAL A 284 5.91 -2.55 -19.39
C VAL A 284 5.20 -3.57 -18.49
N TYR A 285 5.65 -4.83 -18.50
CA TYR A 285 5.15 -5.88 -17.62
C TYR A 285 5.31 -5.53 -16.13
N LEU A 286 6.47 -5.00 -15.74
CA LEU A 286 6.73 -4.55 -14.37
C LEU A 286 5.76 -3.44 -13.96
N GLY A 287 5.55 -2.46 -14.85
CA GLY A 287 4.58 -1.39 -14.65
C GLY A 287 3.15 -1.93 -14.47
N PHE A 288 2.73 -2.87 -15.31
CA PHE A 288 1.42 -3.51 -15.20
C PHE A 288 1.22 -4.19 -13.84
N VAL A 289 2.19 -5.01 -13.40
CA VAL A 289 2.08 -5.73 -12.12
C VAL A 289 1.98 -4.75 -10.96
N MET A 290 2.76 -3.67 -10.99
CA MET A 290 2.72 -2.61 -9.98
C MET A 290 1.35 -1.93 -9.92
N THR A 291 0.83 -1.48 -11.07
CA THR A 291 -0.47 -0.81 -11.10
C THR A 291 -1.62 -1.76 -10.77
N LEU A 292 -1.54 -3.05 -11.14
CA LEU A 292 -2.53 -4.06 -10.79
C LEU A 292 -2.65 -4.25 -9.26
N GLN A 293 -1.51 -4.33 -8.56
CA GLN A 293 -1.48 -4.47 -7.10
C GLN A 293 -2.03 -3.22 -6.41
N LEU A 294 -1.60 -2.02 -6.84
CA LEU A 294 -2.10 -0.75 -6.29
C LEU A 294 -3.60 -0.57 -6.56
N ALA A 295 -4.04 -0.82 -7.80
CA ALA A 295 -5.46 -0.75 -8.18
C ALA A 295 -6.31 -1.67 -7.29
N SER A 296 -5.88 -2.92 -7.08
CA SER A 296 -6.61 -3.87 -6.25
C SER A 296 -6.75 -3.38 -4.81
N PHE A 297 -5.63 -3.00 -4.18
CA PHE A 297 -5.64 -2.51 -2.81
C PHE A 297 -6.60 -1.32 -2.64
N PHE A 298 -6.43 -0.28 -3.47
CA PHE A 298 -7.25 0.92 -3.36
C PHE A 298 -8.72 0.67 -3.69
N THR A 299 -9.03 -0.23 -4.63
CA THR A 299 -10.42 -0.60 -4.94
C THR A 299 -11.09 -1.31 -3.76
N ILE A 300 -10.39 -2.24 -3.12
CA ILE A 300 -10.89 -2.96 -1.94
C ILE A 300 -11.04 -1.99 -0.76
N ALA A 301 -10.06 -1.13 -0.51
CA ALA A 301 -10.11 -0.12 0.55
C ALA A 301 -11.27 0.86 0.35
N ALA A 302 -11.43 1.44 -0.84
CA ALA A 302 -12.55 2.33 -1.15
C ALA A 302 -13.90 1.62 -0.99
N THR A 303 -14.01 0.36 -1.44
CA THR A 303 -15.23 -0.44 -1.25
C THR A 303 -15.53 -0.69 0.23
N ALA A 304 -14.52 -1.00 1.04
CA ALA A 304 -14.68 -1.25 2.48
C ALA A 304 -15.09 0.02 3.24
N LEU A 305 -14.48 1.16 2.92
CA LEU A 305 -14.84 2.46 3.50
C LEU A 305 -16.30 2.82 3.17
N TRP A 306 -16.70 2.62 1.92
CA TRP A 306 -18.07 2.85 1.50
C TRP A 306 -19.08 1.93 2.22
N ILE A 307 -18.80 0.62 2.31
CA ILE A 307 -19.65 -0.31 3.07
C ILE A 307 -19.77 0.16 4.53
N SER A 308 -18.65 0.54 5.15
CA SER A 308 -18.65 1.00 6.54
C SER A 308 -19.50 2.26 6.74
N LYS A 309 -19.44 3.22 5.80
CA LYS A 309 -20.31 4.41 5.82
C LYS A 309 -21.77 4.07 5.58
N LEU A 310 -22.07 3.13 4.67
CA LEU A 310 -23.45 2.67 4.43
C LEU A 310 -24.08 1.96 5.62
N THR A 311 -23.29 1.29 6.46
CA THR A 311 -23.80 0.60 7.65
C THR A 311 -24.20 1.55 8.79
N GLU A 312 -23.88 2.82 8.68
CA GLU A 312 -24.24 3.85 9.66
C GLU A 312 -25.73 4.20 9.61
N ASP A 313 -26.36 4.35 10.77
CA ASP A 313 -27.82 4.44 10.89
C ASP A 313 -28.43 5.66 10.19
N ALA A 314 -27.71 6.79 10.14
CA ALA A 314 -28.14 7.98 9.42
C ALA A 314 -28.18 7.73 7.89
N VAL A 315 -27.09 7.17 7.35
CA VAL A 315 -26.95 6.86 5.93
C VAL A 315 -27.89 5.73 5.51
N ARG A 316 -28.06 4.71 6.35
CA ARG A 316 -28.98 3.58 6.11
C ARG A 316 -30.42 4.03 5.96
N ARG A 317 -30.85 5.03 6.74
CA ARG A 317 -32.20 5.61 6.62
C ARG A 317 -32.37 6.45 5.35
N ALA A 318 -31.32 7.14 4.92
CA ALA A 318 -31.34 7.91 3.68
C ALA A 318 -31.26 7.04 2.40
N ALA A 319 -30.81 5.78 2.51
CA ALA A 319 -30.67 4.88 1.38
C ALA A 319 -31.96 4.08 1.10
N GLU A 320 -32.72 4.48 0.08
CA GLU A 320 -33.95 3.78 -0.34
C GLU A 320 -33.73 2.29 -0.66
N ASN A 321 -32.55 1.94 -1.18
CA ASN A 321 -32.21 0.59 -1.63
C ASN A 321 -30.91 0.05 -1.00
N TYR A 322 -30.79 0.10 0.33
CA TYR A 322 -29.61 -0.37 1.07
C TYR A 322 -29.10 -1.77 0.65
N SER A 323 -30.02 -2.74 0.53
CA SER A 323 -29.67 -4.14 0.18
C SER A 323 -29.01 -4.26 -1.20
N LEU A 324 -29.44 -3.45 -2.17
CA LEU A 324 -28.90 -3.48 -3.53
C LEU A 324 -27.49 -2.91 -3.56
N TYR A 325 -27.24 -1.81 -2.82
CA TYR A 325 -25.90 -1.27 -2.66
C TYR A 325 -24.97 -2.30 -2.03
N LEU A 326 -25.34 -2.86 -0.87
CA LEU A 326 -24.52 -3.84 -0.16
C LEU A 326 -24.18 -5.06 -1.03
N ALA A 327 -25.17 -5.62 -1.73
CA ALA A 327 -24.97 -6.73 -2.66
C ALA A 327 -24.01 -6.36 -3.80
N GLY A 328 -24.16 -5.18 -4.40
CA GLY A 328 -23.28 -4.67 -5.46
C GLY A 328 -21.81 -4.56 -5.02
N PHE A 329 -21.55 -4.15 -3.77
CA PHE A 329 -20.18 -4.07 -3.26
C PHE A 329 -19.55 -5.42 -2.97
N ILE A 330 -20.31 -6.36 -2.40
CA ILE A 330 -19.83 -7.74 -2.19
C ILE A 330 -19.45 -8.36 -3.54
N VAL A 331 -20.31 -8.19 -4.56
CA VAL A 331 -20.02 -8.64 -5.92
C VAL A 331 -18.76 -7.95 -6.47
N THR A 332 -18.59 -6.65 -6.23
CA THR A 332 -17.40 -5.90 -6.68
C THR A 332 -16.11 -6.43 -6.05
N VAL A 333 -16.11 -6.78 -4.75
CA VAL A 333 -14.95 -7.39 -4.08
C VAL A 333 -14.61 -8.75 -4.70
N LEU A 334 -15.62 -9.60 -4.95
CA LEU A 334 -15.42 -10.91 -5.58
C LEU A 334 -14.88 -10.76 -7.02
N LEU A 335 -15.44 -9.83 -7.79
CA LEU A 335 -14.95 -9.50 -9.13
C LEU A 335 -13.51 -8.98 -9.09
N ASN A 336 -13.12 -8.21 -8.08
CA ASN A 336 -11.74 -7.74 -7.93
C ASN A 336 -10.75 -8.91 -7.76
N ILE A 337 -11.09 -9.92 -6.97
CA ILE A 337 -10.24 -11.12 -6.79
C ILE A 337 -10.08 -11.88 -8.12
N VAL A 338 -11.18 -12.09 -8.85
CA VAL A 338 -11.15 -12.73 -10.18
C VAL A 338 -10.33 -11.89 -11.16
N TRP A 339 -10.46 -10.57 -11.12
CA TRP A 339 -9.74 -9.63 -11.97
C TRP A 339 -8.23 -9.67 -11.72
N VAL A 340 -7.79 -9.62 -10.46
CA VAL A 340 -6.36 -9.68 -10.09
C VAL A 340 -5.74 -11.02 -10.48
N THR A 341 -6.41 -12.13 -10.15
CA THR A 341 -5.89 -13.47 -10.44
C THR A 341 -5.80 -13.71 -11.94
N SER A 342 -6.82 -13.33 -12.72
CA SER A 342 -6.80 -13.44 -14.18
C SER A 342 -5.75 -12.51 -14.81
N GLY A 343 -5.61 -11.26 -14.35
CA GLY A 343 -4.58 -10.32 -14.81
C GLY A 343 -3.16 -10.83 -14.56
N TRP A 344 -2.90 -11.33 -13.36
CA TRP A 344 -1.60 -11.92 -13.01
C TRP A 344 -1.28 -13.16 -13.87
N LEU A 345 -2.24 -14.07 -14.02
CA LEU A 345 -2.04 -15.32 -14.75
C LEU A 345 -1.95 -15.12 -16.27
N CYS A 346 -2.78 -14.25 -16.85
CA CYS A 346 -2.85 -14.08 -18.31
C CYS A 346 -1.56 -13.49 -18.86
N ILE A 347 -0.97 -12.50 -18.18
CA ILE A 347 0.26 -11.86 -18.66
C ILE A 347 1.47 -12.74 -18.40
N ARG A 348 1.54 -13.41 -17.23
CA ARG A 348 2.66 -14.32 -16.92
C ARG A 348 2.74 -15.53 -17.85
N ARG A 349 1.59 -16.07 -18.28
CA ARG A 349 1.51 -17.24 -19.18
C ARG A 349 1.34 -16.87 -20.65
N GLU A 350 1.29 -15.57 -20.99
CA GLU A 350 0.89 -15.07 -22.31
C GLU A 350 -0.40 -15.73 -22.86
N ASN A 351 -1.33 -16.10 -21.97
CA ASN A 351 -2.53 -16.83 -22.36
C ASN A 351 -3.60 -15.87 -22.88
N ARG A 352 -3.84 -15.93 -24.20
CA ARG A 352 -4.85 -15.11 -24.90
C ARG A 352 -6.27 -15.36 -24.42
N ALA A 353 -6.60 -16.57 -23.99
CA ALA A 353 -7.95 -16.89 -23.52
C ALA A 353 -8.24 -16.26 -22.15
N LEU A 354 -7.27 -16.27 -21.22
CA LEU A 354 -7.40 -15.64 -19.90
C LEU A 354 -7.36 -14.11 -19.95
N PHE A 355 -6.91 -13.51 -21.04
CA PHE A 355 -6.90 -12.06 -21.21
C PHE A 355 -8.31 -11.47 -21.36
N TRP A 356 -9.22 -12.18 -22.04
CA TRP A 356 -10.61 -11.72 -22.23
C TRP A 356 -11.40 -11.55 -20.93
N PRO A 357 -11.42 -12.53 -19.98
CA PRO A 357 -12.09 -12.33 -18.70
C PRO A 357 -11.43 -11.22 -17.87
N PHE A 358 -10.10 -11.08 -17.90
CA PHE A 358 -9.42 -9.96 -17.26
C PHE A 358 -9.93 -8.60 -17.77
N LEU A 359 -9.99 -8.43 -19.09
CA LEU A 359 -10.45 -7.19 -19.70
C LEU A 359 -11.95 -6.95 -19.44
N LEU A 360 -12.78 -7.98 -19.59
CA LEU A 360 -14.23 -7.90 -19.38
C LEU A 360 -14.55 -7.51 -17.93
N VAL A 361 -13.96 -8.20 -16.96
CA VAL A 361 -14.19 -7.89 -15.53
C VAL A 361 -13.67 -6.49 -15.20
N GLY A 362 -12.51 -6.08 -15.74
CA GLY A 362 -11.99 -4.72 -15.57
C GLY A 362 -12.95 -3.64 -16.09
N LEU A 363 -13.53 -3.84 -17.27
CA LEU A 363 -14.52 -2.92 -17.84
C LEU A 363 -15.82 -2.86 -17.02
N VAL A 364 -16.29 -4.01 -16.53
CA VAL A 364 -17.46 -4.07 -15.64
C VAL A 364 -17.20 -3.28 -14.35
N VAL A 365 -16.05 -3.47 -13.70
CA VAL A 365 -15.68 -2.73 -12.48
C VAL A 365 -15.60 -1.22 -12.76
N ILE A 366 -14.94 -0.78 -13.84
CA ILE A 366 -14.91 0.65 -14.25
C ILE A 366 -16.33 1.20 -14.45
N THR A 367 -17.20 0.43 -15.09
CA THR A 367 -18.59 0.83 -15.36
C THR A 367 -19.38 0.97 -14.06
N ILE A 368 -19.25 0.02 -13.12
CA ILE A 368 -19.90 0.08 -11.80
C ILE A 368 -19.48 1.36 -11.06
N TRP A 369 -18.17 1.64 -10.98
CA TRP A 369 -17.68 2.87 -10.35
C TRP A 369 -18.21 4.13 -11.03
N THR A 370 -18.27 4.15 -12.36
CA THR A 370 -18.80 5.29 -13.11
C THR A 370 -20.29 5.49 -12.84
N ILE A 371 -21.07 4.41 -12.77
CA ILE A 371 -22.51 4.45 -12.45
C ILE A 371 -22.74 4.95 -11.02
N MET A 372 -21.88 4.57 -10.07
CA MET A 372 -22.01 5.02 -8.68
C MET A 372 -21.94 6.54 -8.52
N PHE A 373 -21.17 7.23 -9.35
CA PHE A 373 -21.13 8.70 -9.38
C PHE A 373 -22.44 9.34 -9.83
N PHE A 374 -23.44 8.60 -10.32
CA PHE A 374 -24.78 9.16 -10.55
C PHE A 374 -25.67 9.13 -9.30
N SER A 375 -25.30 8.38 -8.26
CA SER A 375 -26.06 8.33 -7.00
C SER A 375 -25.84 9.63 -6.19
N PRO A 376 -26.92 10.35 -5.81
CA PRO A 376 -26.81 11.55 -4.96
C PRO A 376 -26.14 11.25 -3.62
N LEU A 377 -26.45 10.12 -3.00
CA LEU A 377 -25.86 9.71 -1.72
C LEU A 377 -24.35 9.47 -1.84
N TYR A 378 -23.93 8.84 -2.94
CA TYR A 378 -22.51 8.61 -3.20
C TYR A 378 -21.76 9.93 -3.40
N ARG A 379 -22.33 10.85 -4.17
CA ARG A 379 -21.77 12.21 -4.35
C ARG A 379 -21.68 12.97 -3.04
N PHE A 380 -22.71 12.87 -2.19
CA PHE A 380 -22.72 13.51 -0.89
C PHE A 380 -21.52 13.06 -0.05
N VAL A 381 -21.37 11.75 0.18
CA VAL A 381 -20.22 11.21 0.94
C VAL A 381 -18.89 11.53 0.27
N PHE A 382 -18.82 11.47 -1.05
CA PHE A 382 -17.62 11.84 -1.80
C PHE A 382 -17.21 13.30 -1.59
N LEU A 383 -18.17 14.21 -1.42
CA LEU A 383 -17.88 15.63 -1.18
C LEU A 383 -17.61 15.94 0.29
N THR A 384 -18.25 15.22 1.22
CA THR A 384 -18.10 15.46 2.66
C THR A 384 -16.92 14.74 3.29
N TRP A 385 -16.47 13.62 2.71
CA TRP A 385 -15.39 12.80 3.26
C TRP A 385 -14.17 12.74 2.30
N PRO A 386 -13.19 13.65 2.45
CA PRO A 386 -12.05 13.77 1.53
C PRO A 386 -11.18 12.52 1.42
N PHE A 387 -11.00 11.75 2.51
CA PHE A 387 -10.23 10.51 2.48
C PHE A 387 -10.85 9.49 1.52
N PHE A 388 -12.16 9.28 1.67
CA PHE A 388 -12.90 8.38 0.82
C PHE A 388 -12.85 8.80 -0.65
N ALA A 389 -12.98 10.10 -0.92
CA ALA A 389 -12.85 10.67 -2.24
C ALA A 389 -11.47 10.38 -2.86
N ASN A 390 -10.40 10.63 -2.11
CA ASN A 390 -9.04 10.36 -2.55
C ASN A 390 -8.82 8.87 -2.86
N MET A 391 -9.24 7.98 -1.95
CA MET A 391 -9.14 6.52 -2.14
C MET A 391 -9.85 6.05 -3.41
N THR A 392 -11.03 6.61 -3.69
CA THR A 392 -11.82 6.31 -4.89
C THR A 392 -11.14 6.85 -6.16
N ILE A 393 -10.66 8.09 -6.15
CA ILE A 393 -9.97 8.70 -7.31
C ILE A 393 -8.70 7.90 -7.64
N VAL A 394 -7.86 7.62 -6.64
CA VAL A 394 -6.62 6.87 -6.81
C VAL A 394 -6.91 5.45 -7.31
N SER A 395 -7.91 4.77 -6.74
CA SER A 395 -8.39 3.48 -7.23
C SER A 395 -8.78 3.55 -8.71
N TYR A 396 -9.61 4.51 -9.09
CA TYR A 396 -10.11 4.66 -10.46
C TYR A 396 -8.98 4.93 -11.46
N VAL A 397 -8.03 5.82 -11.12
CA VAL A 397 -6.86 6.12 -11.95
C VAL A 397 -6.00 4.87 -12.15
N PHE A 398 -5.69 4.12 -11.09
CA PHE A 398 -4.89 2.90 -11.21
C PHE A 398 -5.64 1.79 -11.94
N LEU A 399 -6.96 1.70 -11.81
CA LEU A 399 -7.79 0.75 -12.54
C LEU A 399 -7.73 1.01 -14.06
N VAL A 400 -7.88 2.27 -14.48
CA VAL A 400 -7.75 2.68 -15.89
C VAL A 400 -6.33 2.44 -16.39
N ALA A 401 -5.30 2.87 -15.64
CA ALA A 401 -3.91 2.67 -16.00
C ALA A 401 -3.56 1.18 -16.17
N THR A 402 -4.07 0.32 -15.29
CA THR A 402 -3.88 -1.13 -15.36
C THR A 402 -4.54 -1.73 -16.59
N SER A 403 -5.75 -1.30 -16.95
CA SER A 403 -6.41 -1.73 -18.19
C SER A 403 -5.61 -1.33 -19.43
N VAL A 404 -5.11 -0.10 -19.50
CA VAL A 404 -4.28 0.39 -20.62
C VAL A 404 -2.96 -0.39 -20.71
N LEU A 405 -2.26 -0.58 -19.58
CA LEU A 405 -1.02 -1.35 -19.54
C LEU A 405 -1.26 -2.84 -19.88
N GLY A 406 -2.39 -3.41 -19.47
CA GLY A 406 -2.78 -4.77 -19.83
C GLY A 406 -2.96 -4.93 -21.34
N ILE A 407 -3.63 -3.97 -21.99
CA ILE A 407 -3.75 -3.91 -23.45
C ILE A 407 -2.37 -3.74 -24.11
N ALA A 408 -1.52 -2.87 -23.59
CA ALA A 408 -0.15 -2.71 -24.09
C ALA A 408 0.66 -4.01 -23.98
N CYS A 409 0.57 -4.74 -22.87
CA CYS A 409 1.16 -6.06 -22.72
C CYS A 409 0.61 -7.05 -23.75
N ARG A 410 -0.70 -7.03 -24.01
CA ARG A 410 -1.35 -7.93 -24.99
C ARG A 410 -0.84 -7.76 -26.42
N PHE A 411 -0.47 -6.54 -26.82
CA PHE A 411 0.16 -6.30 -28.13
C PHE A 411 1.59 -6.86 -28.23
N ASN A 412 2.23 -7.14 -27.10
CA ASN A 412 3.58 -7.70 -27.05
C ASN A 412 3.61 -9.22 -26.86
N PHE A 413 2.45 -9.91 -26.85
CA PHE A 413 2.39 -11.37 -26.72
C PHE A 413 3.05 -12.08 -27.91
N GLY A 414 3.77 -13.16 -27.64
CA GLY A 414 4.50 -13.94 -28.64
C GLY A 414 5.90 -13.42 -28.97
N GLN A 415 6.33 -12.29 -28.38
CA GLN A 415 7.69 -11.76 -28.58
C GLN A 415 8.75 -12.42 -27.66
N GLY A 416 8.42 -13.54 -27.03
CA GLY A 416 9.34 -14.34 -26.21
C GLY A 416 9.46 -13.92 -24.74
N LEU A 417 8.57 -13.09 -24.21
CA LEU A 417 8.58 -12.69 -22.79
C LEU A 417 8.37 -13.90 -21.87
N ALA A 418 7.45 -14.80 -22.19
CA ALA A 418 7.21 -16.03 -21.44
C ALA A 418 8.44 -16.92 -21.39
N HIS A 419 9.13 -17.07 -22.53
CA HIS A 419 10.37 -17.84 -22.60
C HIS A 419 11.48 -17.19 -21.75
N TYR A 420 11.64 -15.87 -21.85
CA TYR A 420 12.59 -15.12 -21.03
C TYR A 420 12.32 -15.27 -19.52
N LEU A 421 11.06 -15.17 -19.10
CA LEU A 421 10.66 -15.38 -17.70
C LEU A 421 10.87 -16.82 -17.24
N MET A 422 10.69 -17.80 -18.12
CA MET A 422 10.95 -19.21 -17.83
C MET A 422 12.45 -19.47 -17.65
N VAL A 423 13.31 -18.94 -18.52
CA VAL A 423 14.77 -19.04 -18.41
C VAL A 423 15.26 -18.36 -17.13
N LEU A 424 14.78 -17.16 -16.81
CA LEU A 424 15.10 -16.47 -15.56
C LEU A 424 14.72 -17.32 -14.34
N LYS A 425 13.55 -17.98 -14.37
CA LYS A 425 13.11 -18.86 -13.28
C LYS A 425 13.98 -20.11 -13.17
N SER A 426 14.38 -20.72 -14.28
CA SER A 426 15.26 -21.89 -14.28
C SER A 426 16.64 -21.54 -13.70
N LEU A 427 17.24 -20.45 -14.19
CA LEU A 427 18.53 -19.97 -13.69
C LEU A 427 18.48 -19.62 -12.20
N ALA A 428 17.37 -19.04 -11.72
CA ALA A 428 17.18 -18.75 -10.31
C ALA A 428 17.01 -20.01 -9.44
N ASN A 429 16.46 -21.10 -10.00
CA ASN A 429 16.26 -22.37 -9.30
C ASN A 429 17.53 -23.22 -9.21
N ASP A 430 18.41 -23.13 -10.22
CA ASP A 430 19.61 -23.96 -10.32
C ASP A 430 20.81 -23.40 -9.51
N ASP A 431 20.56 -22.47 -8.58
CA ASP A 431 21.58 -21.77 -7.76
C ASP A 431 22.74 -21.16 -8.59
N PHE A 432 22.53 -20.90 -9.89
CA PHE A 432 23.38 -20.07 -10.73
C PHE A 432 23.23 -18.61 -10.29
N THR A 433 23.60 -18.33 -9.05
CA THR A 433 23.67 -16.99 -8.52
C THR A 433 24.77 -16.25 -9.28
N PRO A 434 24.51 -15.03 -9.78
CA PRO A 434 25.51 -14.21 -10.46
C PRO A 434 26.80 -13.99 -9.65
N ALA A 435 26.75 -14.23 -8.33
CA ALA A 435 27.92 -14.23 -7.45
C ALA A 435 28.98 -15.28 -7.84
N SER A 436 28.57 -16.44 -8.38
CA SER A 436 29.49 -17.47 -8.89
C SER A 436 30.31 -16.98 -10.09
N PHE A 437 29.68 -16.18 -10.96
CA PHE A 437 30.33 -15.62 -12.16
C PHE A 437 31.13 -14.33 -11.90
N ALA A 438 31.04 -13.74 -10.70
CA ALA A 438 31.86 -12.57 -10.36
C ALA A 438 33.35 -12.94 -10.19
N ASN A 439 33.64 -14.20 -9.89
CA ASN A 439 34.99 -14.76 -9.88
C ASN A 439 35.22 -15.52 -11.18
N ASP A 440 35.30 -14.79 -12.28
CA ASP A 440 35.73 -15.36 -13.56
C ASP A 440 37.23 -15.69 -13.44
N PRO A 441 37.63 -16.98 -13.33
CA PRO A 441 39.02 -17.37 -13.12
C PRO A 441 39.91 -16.98 -14.30
N GLU A 442 39.31 -16.66 -15.46
CA GLU A 442 40.02 -16.23 -16.68
C GLU A 442 40.47 -14.77 -16.63
N LYS A 443 39.87 -13.92 -15.78
CA LYS A 443 40.32 -12.53 -15.55
C LYS A 443 41.35 -12.41 -14.43
N VAL A 444 41.73 -13.52 -13.81
CA VAL A 444 42.92 -13.56 -12.97
C VAL A 444 44.11 -13.45 -13.93
N GLU A 445 44.66 -12.24 -14.05
CA GLU A 445 45.93 -12.01 -14.77
C GLU A 445 46.99 -12.95 -14.19
N TRP A 446 47.30 -14.00 -14.95
CA TRP A 446 48.45 -14.83 -14.67
C TRP A 446 49.73 -14.05 -15.00
N PRO A 447 50.76 -14.06 -14.13
CA PRO A 447 50.86 -14.82 -12.88
C PRO A 447 50.17 -14.14 -11.71
N VAL A 448 49.39 -14.92 -10.96
CA VAL A 448 48.79 -14.52 -9.69
C VAL A 448 49.91 -14.08 -8.75
N LYS A 449 49.98 -12.78 -8.42
CA LYS A 449 50.91 -12.31 -7.38
C LYS A 449 50.50 -13.01 -6.07
N PHE A 450 51.35 -13.92 -5.60
CA PHE A 450 51.14 -14.84 -4.46
C PHE A 450 50.86 -14.17 -3.09
N VAL A 451 50.69 -12.85 -3.04
CA VAL A 451 50.67 -12.10 -1.77
C VAL A 451 49.25 -11.92 -1.20
N ASP A 452 48.18 -12.04 -2.00
CA ASP A 452 46.81 -11.75 -1.54
C ASP A 452 45.85 -12.90 -1.83
N ILE A 453 46.06 -14.06 -1.20
CA ILE A 453 45.05 -15.13 -1.16
C ILE A 453 44.07 -14.79 -0.03
N PRO A 454 42.78 -14.52 -0.31
CA PRO A 454 41.81 -14.24 0.74
C PRO A 454 41.65 -15.46 1.67
N ARG A 455 41.71 -15.18 2.98
CA ARG A 455 41.80 -16.12 4.12
C ARG A 455 40.58 -17.06 4.32
N PHE A 456 39.69 -17.19 3.34
CA PHE A 456 38.49 -18.01 3.44
C PHE A 456 38.35 -18.95 2.23
N SER A 457 39.40 -19.71 1.94
CA SER A 457 39.25 -21.01 1.29
C SER A 457 39.47 -22.09 2.36
N VAL A 458 38.38 -22.54 2.99
CA VAL A 458 38.39 -23.80 3.74
C VAL A 458 38.44 -24.91 2.69
N MET A 459 39.65 -25.36 2.35
CA MET A 459 39.82 -26.68 1.77
C MET A 459 39.55 -27.70 2.89
N THR A 460 38.38 -28.33 2.89
CA THR A 460 38.20 -29.61 3.56
C THR A 460 39.00 -30.64 2.78
N GLY A 461 40.26 -30.85 3.19
CA GLY A 461 41.15 -31.83 2.60
C GLY A 461 40.87 -33.23 3.14
N GLU A 462 40.47 -34.14 2.26
CA GLU A 462 40.95 -35.52 2.32
C GLU A 462 42.00 -35.69 1.22
N GLY A 463 43.27 -35.80 1.66
CA GLY A 463 44.32 -36.56 1.01
C GLY A 463 44.67 -36.28 -0.46
N TYR A 464 45.43 -35.21 -0.72
CA TYR A 464 46.40 -35.23 -1.83
C TYR A 464 47.77 -34.77 -1.33
N THR A 465 48.67 -35.73 -1.13
CA THR A 465 50.11 -35.49 -0.98
C THR A 465 50.69 -35.12 -2.34
N VAL A 466 51.03 -33.84 -2.53
CA VAL A 466 51.85 -33.40 -3.65
C VAL A 466 53.31 -33.61 -3.26
N THR A 467 53.98 -34.57 -3.89
CA THR A 467 55.44 -34.71 -3.80
C THR A 467 56.12 -33.66 -4.69
N PRO A 468 57.14 -32.96 -4.20
CA PRO A 468 57.88 -32.01 -5.02
C PRO A 468 58.76 -32.76 -6.04
N ILE A 469 58.57 -32.45 -7.32
CA ILE A 469 59.42 -32.91 -8.41
C ILE A 469 60.74 -32.14 -8.33
N GLY A 470 61.82 -32.84 -7.96
CA GLY A 470 63.18 -32.32 -8.01
C GLY A 470 63.67 -32.11 -9.46
N PRO A 471 64.61 -31.19 -9.68
CA PRO A 471 65.11 -30.87 -11.02
C PRO A 471 66.05 -31.99 -11.50
N GLY A 472 65.53 -32.88 -12.33
CA GLY A 472 66.35 -33.92 -12.96
C GLY A 472 65.55 -35.14 -13.39
N ALA A 473 64.66 -34.98 -14.37
CA ALA A 473 64.09 -36.13 -15.06
C ALA A 473 63.90 -35.81 -16.55
N THR A 474 64.72 -36.48 -17.33
CA THR A 474 64.84 -36.45 -18.79
C THR A 474 63.56 -36.96 -19.46
N ALA A 475 63.17 -36.29 -20.54
CA ALA A 475 62.05 -36.66 -21.37
C ALA A 475 62.26 -38.02 -22.05
N GLN A 476 61.31 -38.94 -21.87
CA GLN A 476 60.94 -39.99 -22.82
C GLN A 476 59.77 -40.80 -22.24
N HIS A 477 58.56 -40.59 -22.77
CA HIS A 477 57.67 -41.68 -23.17
C HIS A 477 56.44 -41.12 -23.89
N LEU A 478 56.42 -41.35 -25.20
CA LEU A 478 55.22 -41.31 -26.05
C LEU A 478 54.22 -42.34 -25.53
N VAL A 479 53.03 -41.89 -25.14
CA VAL A 479 51.85 -42.74 -24.98
C VAL A 479 50.87 -42.38 -26.09
N SER A 480 50.65 -43.36 -26.96
CA SER A 480 49.67 -43.40 -28.03
C SER A 480 48.24 -43.29 -27.49
N LEU A 481 47.49 -42.30 -27.98
CA LEU A 481 46.04 -42.19 -27.79
C LEU A 481 45.29 -43.21 -28.67
N PRO A 482 44.31 -43.95 -28.14
CA PRO A 482 43.42 -44.77 -28.96
C PRO A 482 42.36 -43.91 -29.65
N LYS A 483 42.15 -44.26 -30.93
CA LYS A 483 41.18 -43.71 -31.86
C LYS A 483 39.77 -44.06 -31.37
N ALA A 484 38.99 -43.06 -30.95
CA ALA A 484 37.60 -43.26 -30.55
C ALA A 484 36.70 -43.40 -31.79
N ASP A 485 35.96 -44.52 -31.79
CA ASP A 485 35.03 -44.99 -32.78
C ASP A 485 33.74 -44.13 -32.78
N HIS A 486 33.27 -43.76 -33.97
CA HIS A 486 32.08 -42.95 -34.17
C HIS A 486 30.99 -43.86 -34.75
N ARG A 487 30.17 -44.46 -33.87
CA ARG A 487 29.01 -45.23 -34.28
C ARG A 487 27.83 -45.08 -33.31
N ARG A 488 26.86 -44.28 -33.76
CA ARG A 488 25.41 -44.51 -33.78
C ARG A 488 24.69 -44.81 -32.45
N GLU A 489 23.87 -43.86 -31.99
CA GLU A 489 22.60 -43.97 -31.25
C GLU A 489 22.14 -42.52 -30.99
N SER A 490 20.89 -42.08 -30.96
CA SER A 490 19.58 -42.55 -31.38
C SER A 490 18.69 -41.31 -31.23
N SER A 491 17.83 -41.06 -32.21
CA SER A 491 16.80 -40.02 -32.20
C SER A 491 15.86 -40.19 -31.02
N VAL A 492 15.92 -39.29 -30.03
CA VAL A 492 14.87 -39.13 -29.02
C VAL A 492 13.97 -38.00 -29.48
N VAL A 493 12.89 -38.40 -30.13
CA VAL A 493 11.70 -37.58 -30.37
C VAL A 493 11.02 -37.39 -29.03
N LEU A 494 11.00 -36.16 -28.53
CA LEU A 494 10.20 -35.75 -27.38
C LEU A 494 8.83 -35.30 -27.89
N ASP A 495 7.92 -36.28 -28.04
CA ASP A 495 6.49 -36.06 -28.05
C ASP A 495 6.08 -35.68 -26.62
N ILE A 496 5.76 -34.39 -26.40
CA ILE A 496 5.09 -33.96 -25.17
C ILE A 496 3.60 -33.89 -25.48
N CYS A 497 2.88 -34.76 -24.78
CA CYS A 497 1.44 -34.97 -24.82
C CYS A 497 0.63 -33.67 -24.80
N ASP A 498 -0.20 -33.55 -25.83
CA ASP A 498 -1.41 -32.76 -25.89
C ASP A 498 -2.50 -33.50 -25.08
N ASP A 499 -2.70 -33.09 -23.82
CA ASP A 499 -3.74 -33.66 -22.95
C ASP A 499 -5.08 -33.00 -23.28
N LYS A 500 -5.83 -33.67 -24.16
CA LYS A 500 -7.25 -33.47 -24.41
C LYS A 500 -8.03 -33.52 -23.09
N ARG A 501 -8.72 -32.43 -22.77
CA ARG A 501 -9.78 -32.43 -21.76
C ARG A 501 -11.13 -32.27 -22.44
N ASP A 502 -11.74 -33.41 -22.76
CA ASP A 502 -13.18 -33.56 -22.98
C ASP A 502 -13.81 -34.17 -21.71
N SER A 503 -15.08 -33.83 -21.41
CA SER A 503 -15.95 -34.20 -20.28
C SER A 503 -15.58 -33.56 -18.92
N ILE A 504 -16.43 -32.77 -18.24
CA ILE A 504 -17.90 -32.74 -18.05
C ILE A 504 -18.45 -31.33 -18.22
#